data_AF-A0A5V2DWZ1-F1
#
_entry.id   AF-A0A5V2DWZ1-F1
#
_cell.length_a   1.000
_cell.length_b   1.000
_cell.length_c   1.000
_cell.angle_alpha   90.00
_cell.angle_beta   90.00
_cell.angle_gamma   90.00
#
_symmetry.space_group_name_H-M   'P 1'
#
loop_
_entity.id
_entity.type
_entity.pdbx_description
1 polymer ?
#
loop_
_entity_poly.entity_id
_entity_poly.type
_entity_poly.pdbx_seq_one_letter_code
_entity_poly.pdbx_strand_id
1 'polypeptide(L)' 'GKSSLMLYEQFGDLKFKYRNREFWCRGCYVDTVGKNTAKIQDYIKHQLEEDKMGEQLSIPYPGSPFTGRK' A
#
# COMPACT_ATOMS: atom_id res chain seq x y z
N GLY A 1 8.39 -5.28 -4.58
CA GLY A 1 9.71 -4.62 -4.73
C GLY A 1 10.61 -4.94 -3.54
N LYS A 2 11.89 -4.55 -3.55
CA LYS A 2 12.78 -4.81 -2.40
C LYS A 2 12.31 -4.15 -1.10
N SER A 3 11.79 -2.92 -1.18
CA SER A 3 11.26 -2.19 -0.02
C SER A 3 10.08 -2.91 0.65
N SER A 4 9.16 -3.51 -0.13
CA SER A 4 8.06 -4.28 0.44
C SER A 4 8.54 -5.56 1.15
N LEU A 5 9.61 -6.19 0.66
CA LEU A 5 10.21 -7.35 1.33
C LEU A 5 10.83 -6.95 2.67
N MET A 6 11.59 -5.85 2.71
CA MET A 6 12.18 -5.35 3.96
C MET A 6 11.11 -5.03 5.02
N LEU A 7 9.98 -4.45 4.61
CA LEU A 7 8.86 -4.18 5.52
C LEU A 7 8.22 -5.47 6.05
N TYR A 8 8.10 -6.51 5.22
CA TYR A 8 7.60 -7.81 5.66
C TYR A 8 8.57 -8.56 6.58
N GLU A 9 9.87 -8.39 6.40
CA GLU A 9 10.90 -8.94 7.30
C GLU A 9 10.89 -8.24 8.65
N GLN A 10 10.77 -6.90 8.66
CA GLN A 10 10.71 -6.12 9.89
C GLN A 10 9.37 -6.29 10.63
N PHE A 11 8.27 -6.41 9.90
CA PHE A 11 6.92 -6.50 10.45
C PHE A 11 6.20 -7.75 9.92
N GLY A 12 6.44 -8.90 10.57
CA GLY A 12 5.89 -10.19 10.15
C GLY A 12 4.36 -10.21 10.03
N ASP A 13 3.65 -9.45 10.86
CA ASP A 13 2.20 -9.24 10.80
C ASP A 13 1.73 -8.71 9.43
N LEU A 14 2.51 -7.82 8.81
CA LEU A 14 2.17 -7.25 7.50
C LEU A 14 2.24 -8.30 6.41
N LYS A 15 3.20 -9.24 6.48
CA LYS A 15 3.31 -10.34 5.51
C LYS A 15 2.03 -11.17 5.49
N PHE A 16 1.45 -11.46 6.65
CA PHE A 16 0.20 -12.18 6.70
C PHE A 16 -1.01 -11.31 6.36
N LYS A 17 -1.04 -10.05 6.78
CA LYS A 17 -2.15 -9.15 6.47
C LYS A 17 -2.29 -8.92 4.95
N TYR A 18 -1.16 -8.78 4.27
CA TYR A 18 -1.11 -8.51 2.83
C TYR A 18 -0.99 -9.78 1.98
N ARG A 19 -0.52 -10.93 2.49
CA ARG A 19 -0.36 -12.21 1.75
C ARG A 19 0.03 -12.04 0.27
N ASN A 20 -0.89 -12.32 -0.64
CA ASN A 20 -0.72 -12.30 -2.09
C ASN A 20 -1.07 -10.93 -2.71
N ARG A 21 -1.20 -9.87 -1.89
CA ARG A 21 -1.50 -8.50 -2.31
C ARG A 21 -0.23 -7.69 -2.44
N GLU A 22 -0.31 -6.70 -3.30
CA GLU A 22 0.76 -5.74 -3.50
C GLU A 22 0.79 -4.75 -2.32
N PHE A 23 1.99 -4.47 -1.81
CA PHE A 23 2.17 -3.55 -0.70
C PHE A 23 2.00 -2.08 -1.13
N TRP A 24 2.44 -1.77 -2.35
CA TRP A 24 2.39 -0.44 -2.93
C TRP A 24 1.26 -0.35 -3.95
N CYS A 25 0.74 0.85 -4.19
CA CYS A 25 -0.10 1.15 -5.34
C CYS A 25 0.61 0.75 -6.64
N ARG A 26 -0.17 0.38 -7.65
CA ARG A 26 0.36 -0.02 -8.97
C ARG A 26 1.08 1.12 -9.69
N GLY A 27 0.59 2.34 -9.51
CA GLY A 27 1.15 3.53 -10.11
C GLY A 27 2.21 4.21 -9.25
N CYS A 28 3.08 4.98 -9.91
CA CYS A 28 3.92 5.98 -9.26
C CYS A 28 3.89 7.30 -10.02
N TYR A 29 4.05 8.41 -9.29
CA TYR A 29 4.30 9.72 -9.89
C TYR A 29 5.78 10.06 -9.76
N VAL A 30 6.38 10.51 -10.85
CA VAL A 30 7.77 10.94 -10.91
C VAL A 30 7.81 12.31 -11.57
N ASP A 31 8.45 13.26 -10.90
CA ASP A 31 8.76 14.58 -11.44
C ASP A 31 10.29 14.69 -11.55
N THR A 32 10.74 15.55 -12.47
CA THR A 32 12.15 15.94 -12.56
C THR A 32 12.44 17.01 -11.50
N VAL A 33 13.52 17.78 -11.60
CA VAL A 33 13.92 18.71 -10.52
C VAL A 33 12.83 19.74 -10.20
N GLY A 34 12.21 19.58 -9.03
CA GLY A 34 11.12 20.42 -8.52
C GLY A 34 10.12 19.59 -7.73
N LYS A 35 9.30 20.23 -6.89
CA LYS A 35 8.18 19.57 -6.23
C LYS A 35 6.90 20.24 -6.68
N ASN A 36 6.25 19.69 -7.71
CA ASN A 36 4.94 20.15 -8.13
C ASN A 36 3.85 19.63 -7.17
N THR A 37 3.62 20.37 -6.09
CA THR A 37 2.67 19.99 -5.03
C THR A 37 1.26 19.81 -5.56
N ALA A 38 0.81 20.63 -6.51
CA ALA A 38 -0.51 20.51 -7.13
C ALA A 38 -0.65 19.21 -7.91
N LYS A 39 0.35 18.84 -8.73
CA LYS A 39 0.33 17.58 -9.49
C LYS A 39 0.43 16.35 -8.59
N ILE A 40 1.21 16.41 -7.51
CA ILE A 40 1.29 15.32 -6.53
C ILE A 40 -0.08 15.10 -5.86
N GLN A 41 -0.75 16.18 -5.45
CA GLN A 41 -2.09 16.09 -4.84
C GLN A 41 -3.12 15.51 -5.81
N ASP A 42 -3.12 16.00 -7.05
CA ASP A 42 -4.00 15.52 -8.11
C ASP A 42 -3.78 14.03 -8.41
N TYR A 43 -2.51 13.61 -8.51
CA TYR A 43 -2.16 12.21 -8.72
C TYR A 43 -2.63 11.29 -7.58
N ILE A 44 -2.39 11.69 -6.32
CA ILE A 44 -2.84 10.92 -5.16
C ILE A 44 -4.36 10.78 -5.17
N LYS A 45 -5.10 11.85 -5.49
CA LYS A 45 -6.56 11.82 -5.54
C LYS A 45 -7.06 10.83 -6.60
N HIS A 46 -6.54 10.91 -7.82
CA HIS A 46 -6.93 9.99 -8.89
C HIS A 46 -6.56 8.54 -8.57
N GLN A 47 -5.36 8.28 -8.05
CA GLN A 47 -4.94 6.92 -7.65
C GLN A 47 -5.87 6.36 -6.56
N LEU A 48 -6.28 7.17 -5.59
CA LEU A 48 -7.21 6.73 -4.54
C LEU A 48 -8.61 6.42 -5.09
N GLU A 49 -9.06 7.15 -6.11
CA GLU A 49 -10.33 6.87 -6.80
C GLU A 49 -10.24 5.54 -7.56
N GLU A 50 -9.15 5.29 -8.29
CA GLU A 50 -8.91 4.01 -8.97
C GLU A 50 -8.81 2.84 -7.98
N ASP A 51 -8.06 3.01 -6.89
CA ASP A 51 -7.85 1.98 -5.88
C ASP A 51 -9.14 1.62 -5.13
N LYS A 52 -10.08 2.56 -4.98
CA LYS A 52 -11.44 2.32 -4.44
C LYS A 52 -12.32 1.50 -5.37
N MET A 53 -12.19 1.74 -6.67
CA MET A 53 -12.95 1.00 -7.69
C MET A 53 -12.38 -0.41 -7.90
N GLY A 54 -11.08 -0.59 -7.63
CA GLY A 54 -10.42 -1.88 -7.59
C GLY A 54 -10.49 -2.59 -6.23
N GLU A 55 -9.72 -3.68 -6.09
CA GLU A 55 -9.62 -4.43 -4.82
C GLU A 55 -8.46 -3.98 -3.93
N GLN A 56 -7.67 -2.99 -4.38
CA GLN A 56 -6.42 -2.56 -3.76
C GLN A 56 -6.60 -2.08 -2.31
N LEU A 57 -7.72 -1.39 -2.00
CA LEU A 57 -8.02 -0.87 -0.66
C LEU A 57 -8.71 -1.87 0.27
N SER A 58 -9.18 -3.00 -0.25
CA SER A 58 -9.85 -3.99 0.56
C SER A 58 -8.84 -4.81 1.37
N ILE A 59 -9.15 -5.13 2.62
CA ILE A 59 -8.44 -6.16 3.37
C ILE A 59 -9.52 -7.11 3.91
N PRO A 60 -9.55 -8.37 3.45
CA PRO A 60 -10.68 -9.26 3.67
C PRO A 60 -10.77 -9.80 5.10
N TYR A 61 -9.80 -9.48 5.96
CA TYR A 61 -9.75 -9.95 7.34
C TYR A 61 -9.65 -8.76 8.31
N PRO A 62 -10.62 -8.60 9.22
CA PRO A 62 -10.56 -7.60 10.27
C PRO A 62 -9.65 -8.10 11.41
N GLY A 63 -8.34 -7.82 11.34
CA GLY A 63 -7.41 -8.05 12.46
C GLY A 63 -6.04 -8.61 12.07
N SER A 64 -5.11 -8.61 13.04
CA SER A 64 -3.86 -9.37 12.92
C SER A 64 -4.16 -10.85 13.21
N PRO A 65 -3.63 -11.80 12.43
CA PRO A 65 -3.78 -13.23 12.73
C PRO A 65 -3.08 -13.66 14.02
N PHE A 66 -2.23 -12.80 14.59
CA PHE A 66 -1.43 -13.10 15.77
C PHE A 66 -2.10 -12.60 17.06
N THR A 67 -3.38 -12.23 17.03
CA THR A 67 -4.15 -11.85 18.22
C THR A 67 -4.62 -13.04 19.07
N GLY A 68 -4.00 -14.21 18.92
CA GLY A 68 -4.18 -15.31 19.86
C GLY A 68 -3.73 -14.88 21.24
N ARG A 69 -4.66 -14.89 22.22
CA ARG A 69 -4.31 -14.69 23.64
C ARG A 69 -3.29 -15.76 24.06
N LYS A 70 -2.40 -15.41 24.99
CA LYS A 70 -1.56 -16.38 25.71
C LYS A 70 -2.39 -17.52 26.28
#